data_AF-A0A6A6NXS8-F1
#
_entry.id   AF-A0A6A6NXS8-F1
#
_cell.length_a   1.000
_cell.length_b   1.000
_cell.length_c   1.000
_cell.angle_alpha   90.00
_cell.angle_beta   90.00
_cell.angle_gamma   90.00
#
_symmetry.space_group_name_H-M   'P 1'
#
loop_
_entity.id
_entity.type
_entity.pdbx_description
1 polymer ?
#
loop_
_entity_poly.entity_id
_entity_poly.type
_entity_poly.pdbx_seq_one_letter_code
_entity_poly.pdbx_strand_id
1 'polypeptide(L)' 'MASGEDTMSENKRRMLRGELYHAFAPELVAERRRCAAACARFNDAGDVSRRRRLELWNE' A
#
# COMPACT_ATOMS: atom_id res chain seq x y z
N MET A 1 -8.52 -23.93 7.19
CA MET A 1 -8.36 -22.47 6.99
C MET A 1 -7.23 -22.31 6.00
N ALA A 2 -7.52 -21.85 4.77
CA ALA A 2 -6.44 -21.54 3.82
C ALA A 2 -5.61 -20.41 4.43
N SER A 3 -4.36 -20.70 4.75
CA SER A 3 -3.38 -19.71 5.19
C SER A 3 -3.32 -18.59 4.15
N GLY A 4 -3.25 -17.32 4.57
CA GLY A 4 -3.33 -16.14 3.70
C GLY A 4 -2.27 -16.00 2.58
N GLU A 5 -1.42 -17.02 2.39
CA GLU A 5 -0.42 -17.10 1.32
C GLU A 5 -1.01 -17.47 -0.06
N ASP A 6 -2.21 -18.08 -0.11
CA ASP A 6 -2.84 -18.51 -1.37
C ASP A 6 -3.47 -17.36 -2.18
N THR A 7 -3.55 -16.13 -1.64
CA THR A 7 -4.23 -14.99 -2.30
C THR A 7 -3.26 -14.01 -2.99
N MET A 8 -1.95 -14.04 -2.72
CA MET A 8 -1.00 -13.11 -3.33
C MET A 8 -0.66 -13.48 -4.77
N SER A 9 -0.52 -12.49 -5.66
CA SER A 9 0.00 -12.75 -7.00
C SER A 9 1.47 -13.17 -6.97
N GLU A 10 1.91 -13.90 -8.00
CA GLU A 10 3.33 -14.28 -8.13
C GLU A 10 4.26 -13.07 -8.20
N ASN A 11 3.83 -11.97 -8.84
CA ASN A 11 4.60 -10.72 -8.86
C ASN A 11 4.82 -10.16 -7.46
N LYS A 12 3.81 -10.25 -6.57
CA LYS A 12 3.94 -9.81 -5.19
C LYS A 12 4.84 -10.71 -4.37
N ARG A 13 4.77 -12.04 -4.57
CA ARG A 13 5.68 -12.97 -3.91
C ARG A 13 7.15 -12.71 -4.30
N ARG A 14 7.43 -12.50 -5.59
CA ARG A 14 8.77 -12.13 -6.08
C ARG A 14 9.25 -10.79 -5.50
N MET A 15 8.40 -9.77 -5.48
CA MET A 15 8.70 -8.48 -4.87
C MET A 15 9.10 -8.63 -3.40
N LEU A 16 8.34 -9.39 -2.61
CA LEU A 16 8.62 -9.60 -1.18
C LEU A 16 9.92 -10.36 -0.93
N ARG A 17 10.34 -11.23 -1.85
CA ARG A 17 11.64 -11.93 -1.78
C ARG A 17 12.80 -11.12 -2.37
N GLY A 18 12.55 -9.96 -2.99
CA GLY A 18 13.57 -9.16 -3.67
C GLY A 18 13.99 -9.70 -5.04
N GLU A 19 13.19 -10.57 -5.66
CA GLU A 19 13.42 -11.11 -6.99
C GLU A 19 12.91 -10.16 -8.09
N LEU A 20 13.34 -10.36 -9.34
CA LEU A 20 12.80 -9.60 -10.46
C LEU A 20 11.29 -9.86 -10.65
N TYR A 21 10.49 -8.78 -10.65
CA TYR A 21 9.04 -8.83 -10.77
C TYR A 21 8.52 -7.75 -11.73
N HIS A 22 7.28 -7.91 -12.21
CA HIS A 22 6.60 -6.88 -12.99
C HIS A 22 5.84 -5.90 -12.08
N ALA A 23 6.38 -4.70 -11.92
CA ALA A 23 5.85 -3.70 -10.99
C ALA A 23 4.49 -3.09 -11.36
N PHE A 24 4.00 -3.32 -12.58
CA PHE A 24 2.68 -2.85 -13.05
C PHE A 24 1.60 -3.93 -13.00
N ALA A 25 1.85 -5.04 -12.29
CA ALA A 25 0.80 -6.00 -11.98
C ALA A 25 -0.39 -5.29 -11.29
N PRO A 26 -1.66 -5.62 -11.62
CA PRO A 26 -2.83 -4.91 -11.10
C PRO A 26 -2.86 -4.78 -9.57
N GLU A 27 -2.49 -5.85 -8.85
CA GLU A 27 -2.39 -5.86 -7.38
C GLU A 27 -1.39 -4.81 -6.87
N LEU A 28 -0.18 -4.77 -7.41
CA LEU A 28 0.88 -3.85 -6.97
C LEU A 28 0.55 -2.39 -7.33
N VAL A 29 -0.14 -2.16 -8.45
CA VAL A 29 -0.63 -0.83 -8.82
C VAL A 29 -1.72 -0.38 -7.86
N ALA A 30 -2.66 -1.26 -7.48
CA ALA A 30 -3.71 -0.95 -6.52
C ALA A 30 -3.11 -0.59 -5.15
N GLU A 31 -2.13 -1.35 -4.67
CA GLU A 31 -1.39 -1.05 -3.43
C GLU A 31 -0.69 0.29 -3.50
N ARG A 32 0.03 0.56 -4.59
CA ARG A 32 0.72 1.85 -4.80
C ARG A 32 -0.26 3.03 -4.78
N ARG A 33 -1.41 2.91 -5.44
CA ARG A 33 -2.45 3.94 -5.47
C ARG A 33 -3.01 4.20 -4.07
N ARG A 34 -3.25 3.16 -3.28
CA ARG A 34 -3.72 3.29 -1.89
C ARG A 34 -2.73 4.07 -1.04
N CYS A 35 -1.45 3.68 -1.08
CA CYS A 35 -0.41 4.40 -0.34
C CYS A 35 -0.27 5.85 -0.81
N ALA A 36 -0.29 6.10 -2.13
CA ALA A 36 -0.22 7.46 -2.67
C ALA A 36 -1.37 8.34 -2.17
N ALA A 37 -2.60 7.80 -2.11
CA ALA A 37 -3.76 8.52 -1.60
C ALA A 37 -3.66 8.83 -0.09
N ALA A 38 -3.10 7.91 0.71
CA ALA A 38 -2.82 8.15 2.13
C ALA A 38 -1.76 9.24 2.32
N CYS A 39 -0.66 9.19 1.56
CA CYS A 39 0.38 10.22 1.57
C CYS A 39 -0.20 11.59 1.19
N ALA A 40 -1.01 11.67 0.14
CA ALA A 40 -1.64 12.92 -0.29
C ALA A 40 -2.54 13.50 0.82
N ARG A 41 -3.44 12.69 1.38
CA ARG A 41 -4.29 13.10 2.51
C ARG A 41 -3.49 13.59 3.72
N PHE A 42 -2.42 12.89 4.08
CA PHE A 42 -1.54 13.26 5.18
C PHE A 42 -0.84 14.60 4.92
N ASN A 43 -0.28 14.78 3.73
CA ASN A 43 0.48 15.96 3.35
C ASN A 43 -0.42 17.20 3.16
N ASP A 44 -1.63 17.01 2.63
CA ASP A 44 -2.58 18.09 2.32
C ASP A 44 -3.46 18.47 3.52
N ALA A 45 -3.31 17.80 4.67
CA ALA A 45 -4.19 17.97 5.83
C ALA A 45 -4.14 19.37 6.47
N GLY A 46 -3.10 20.18 6.20
CA GLY A 46 -2.92 21.50 6.79
C GLY A 46 -2.74 21.45 8.32
N ASP A 47 -3.33 22.43 9.02
CA ASP A 47 -3.29 22.52 10.49
C ASP A 47 -4.38 21.67 11.14
N VAL A 48 -4.14 20.37 11.16
CA VAL A 48 -4.92 19.40 11.94
C VAL A 48 -4.14 18.96 13.16
N SER A 49 -4.86 18.54 14.20
CA SER A 49 -4.22 17.91 15.37
C SER A 49 -3.34 16.74 14.94
N ARG A 50 -2.25 16.51 15.68
CA ARG A 50 -1.34 15.38 15.45
C ARG A 50 -2.08 14.03 15.36
N ARG A 51 -3.11 13.82 16.19
CA ARG A 51 -3.93 12.60 16.16
C ARG A 51 -4.65 12.44 14.81
N ARG A 52 -5.30 13.50 14.34
CA ARG A 52 -6.01 13.48 13.05
C ARG A 52 -5.05 13.26 11.89
N ARG A 53 -3.84 13.82 11.94
CA ARG A 53 -2.82 13.60 10.92
C ARG A 53 -2.40 12.12 10.83
N LEU A 54 -2.24 11.43 11.96
CA LEU A 54 -1.89 10.00 11.98
C LEU A 54 -3.03 9.10 11.47
N GLU A 55 -4.28 9.47 11.71
CA GLU A 55 -5.43 8.73 11.18
C GLU A 55 -5.45 8.76 9.65
N LEU A 56 -5.19 9.92 9.04
CA LEU A 56 -5.14 10.08 7.58
C LEU A 56 -4.05 9.22 6.91
N TRP A 57 -3.00 8.88 7.66
CA TRP A 57 -1.94 7.98 7.19
C TRP A 57 -2.36 6.50 7.22
N ASN A 58 -3.21 6.10 8.16
CA ASN A 58 -3.58 4.71 8.40
C ASN A 58 -4.77 4.21 7.56
N GLU A 59 -5.36 5.07 6.71
CA GLU A 59 -6.47 4.76 5.78
C GLU A 59 -5.96 4.26 4.42
#